data_AF-A0A537W5I3-F1
#
_entry.id   AF-A0A537W5I3-F1
#
_cell.length_a   1.000
_cell.length_b   1.000
_cell.length_c   1.000
_cell.angle_alpha   90.00
_cell.angle_beta   90.00
_cell.angle_gamma   90.00
#
_symmetry.space_group_name_H-M   'P 1'
#
loop_
_entity.id
_entity.type
_entity.pdbx_description
1 polymer ?
#
loop_
_entity_poly.entity_id
_entity_poly.type
_entity_poly.pdbx_seq_one_letter_code
_entity_poly.pdbx_strand_id
1 'polypeptide(L)'
;MAELRLIGAGLPRTATTTQLFALEQLDHGPCYHMRDLLADLERGLPLWESVAQGDADWQRIFGDARSAVDWPSARYYRELMDEYPQAKVLLSVRDSEDWVRSMRKTVWGVFHGDEVLHHICEARAVLDPLWRRFMALMRHMSWNESTGALAGETFTDTGLAAVMESWNESVKRTVPADRLLVWNPSEGWDPLCEFLEMEVPAEELPRLNTTQSFREGMIGGGLAVLNDWWEARERHESGLHGAALSWGRRLGAREEMAPDLLTKIRGEIEQRLRELRPSLQEYESLLSAASTVEDEIRDAKRSPAPAGVRDRSAGNGAGPASRRAPRGAGQEAIVAALEHGSHTVSELAVVTAMSGPSIRQGLRRLVVAGTVTRAKREGKLAYALASPRR
;
A
#
# COMPACT_ATOMS: atom_id res chain seq x y z
N MET A 1 0.43 29.32 -0.26
CA MET A 1 1.00 28.06 -0.76
C MET A 1 1.48 27.27 0.45
N ALA A 2 1.47 25.94 0.38
CA ALA A 2 1.97 25.12 1.50
C ALA A 2 3.50 25.26 1.57
N GLU A 3 4.04 25.25 2.78
CA GLU A 3 5.48 25.33 3.05
C GLU A 3 5.96 23.94 3.49
N LEU A 4 7.16 23.52 3.07
CA LEU A 4 7.75 22.28 3.55
C LEU A 4 8.00 22.37 5.05
N ARG A 5 7.43 21.43 5.80
CA ARG A 5 7.58 21.29 7.25
C ARG A 5 8.58 20.19 7.61
N LEU A 6 8.82 19.25 6.71
CA LEU A 6 9.76 18.16 6.93
C LEU A 6 10.58 17.82 5.68
N ILE A 7 11.89 17.70 5.88
CA ILE A 7 12.87 17.32 4.86
C ILE A 7 13.46 15.96 5.22
N GLY A 8 13.29 14.98 4.34
CA GLY A 8 13.96 13.69 4.43
C GLY A 8 15.36 13.78 3.85
N ALA A 9 16.37 13.46 4.65
CA ALA A 9 17.78 13.44 4.25
C ALA A 9 18.33 12.01 4.07
N GLY A 10 17.48 10.98 4.19
CA GLY A 10 17.88 9.59 4.00
C GLY A 10 18.18 9.23 2.55
N LEU A 11 19.22 8.41 2.34
CA LEU A 11 19.52 7.83 1.03
C LEU A 11 18.39 6.91 0.55
N PRO A 12 18.26 6.66 -0.76
CA PRO A 12 17.36 5.63 -1.27
C PRO A 12 17.62 4.30 -0.58
N ARG A 13 16.57 3.47 -0.46
CA ARG A 13 16.62 2.14 0.19
C ARG A 13 16.81 2.16 1.72
N THR A 14 16.66 3.31 2.36
CA THR A 14 16.53 3.46 3.83
C THR A 14 15.05 3.59 4.28
N ALA A 15 14.14 2.92 3.56
CA ALA A 15 12.68 2.95 3.77
C ALA A 15 12.00 4.31 3.52
N THR A 16 12.47 5.04 2.51
CA THR A 16 11.88 6.32 2.06
C THR A 16 10.42 6.19 1.61
N THR A 17 10.03 5.06 1.01
CA THR A 17 8.62 4.80 0.71
C THR A 17 7.79 4.60 1.97
N THR A 18 8.31 3.93 3.01
CA THR A 18 7.61 3.86 4.30
C THR A 18 7.46 5.24 4.93
N GLN A 19 8.47 6.11 4.84
CA GLN A 19 8.39 7.50 5.32
C GLN A 19 7.29 8.27 4.60
N LEU A 20 7.21 8.18 3.28
CA LEU A 20 6.15 8.82 2.49
C LEU A 20 4.76 8.50 3.05
N PHE A 21 4.43 7.22 3.23
CA PHE A 21 3.12 6.83 3.77
C PHE A 21 2.97 7.21 5.25
N ALA A 22 4.03 7.10 6.05
CA ALA A 22 4.00 7.49 7.45
C ALA A 22 3.72 8.99 7.62
N LEU A 23 4.37 9.84 6.85
CA LEU A 23 4.19 11.28 6.87
C LEU A 23 2.80 11.68 6.37
N GLU A 24 2.28 11.02 5.34
CA GLU A 24 0.90 11.22 4.91
C GLU A 24 -0.12 10.87 6.00
N GLN A 25 0.10 9.80 6.76
CA GLN A 25 -0.75 9.41 7.88
C GLN A 25 -0.64 10.37 9.08
N LEU A 26 0.54 10.96 9.31
CA LEU A 26 0.80 11.87 10.42
C LEU A 26 0.48 13.34 10.07
N ASP A 27 -0.42 13.61 9.12
CA ASP A 27 -0.80 14.96 8.64
C ASP A 27 0.37 15.82 8.12
N HIS A 28 1.48 15.18 7.74
CA HIS A 28 2.63 15.79 7.08
C HIS A 28 2.62 15.58 5.54
N GLY A 29 1.56 14.99 5.00
CA GLY A 29 1.30 14.88 3.55
C GLY A 29 0.72 16.18 2.95
N PRO A 30 0.61 16.34 1.62
CA PRO A 30 1.23 15.49 0.60
C PRO A 30 2.74 15.45 0.79
N CYS A 31 3.34 14.27 0.56
CA CYS A 31 4.78 14.08 0.71
C CYS A 31 5.40 13.81 -0.66
N TYR A 32 6.35 14.65 -1.07
CA TYR A 32 7.06 14.49 -2.33
C TYR A 32 8.09 13.36 -2.25
N HIS A 33 8.16 12.51 -3.28
CA HIS A 33 9.05 11.35 -3.38
C HIS A 33 9.50 11.14 -4.84
N MET A 34 10.53 10.31 -5.08
CA MET A 34 10.89 9.82 -6.43
C MET A 34 9.70 9.33 -7.26
N ARG A 35 8.65 8.81 -6.60
CA ARG A 35 7.45 8.32 -7.27
C ARG A 35 6.78 9.44 -8.06
N ASP A 36 6.74 10.64 -7.52
CA ASP A 36 6.08 11.78 -8.14
C ASP A 36 6.86 12.26 -9.37
N LEU A 37 8.20 12.26 -9.31
CA LEU A 37 9.04 12.50 -10.48
C LEU A 37 8.84 11.42 -11.56
N LEU A 38 8.81 10.14 -11.18
CA LEU A 38 8.61 9.04 -12.13
C LEU A 38 7.21 9.03 -12.75
N ALA A 39 6.20 9.57 -12.06
CA ALA A 39 4.84 9.65 -12.56
C ALA A 39 4.67 10.71 -13.67
N ASP A 40 5.46 11.79 -13.64
CA ASP A 40 5.46 12.83 -14.67
C ASP A 40 6.88 13.36 -14.94
N LEU A 41 7.63 12.59 -15.72
CA LEU A 41 8.99 12.98 -16.14
C LEU A 41 8.98 14.21 -17.05
N GLU A 42 7.92 14.44 -17.82
CA GLU A 42 7.86 15.56 -18.76
C GLU A 42 7.87 16.90 -18.02
N ARG A 43 7.08 17.01 -16.94
CA ARG A 43 7.05 18.22 -16.10
C ARG A 43 8.17 18.25 -15.08
N GLY A 44 8.50 17.10 -14.48
CA GLY A 44 9.43 17.04 -13.36
C GLY A 44 10.90 17.18 -13.76
N LEU A 45 11.32 16.59 -14.88
CA LEU A 45 12.74 16.57 -15.28
C LEU A 45 13.33 17.97 -15.49
N PRO A 46 12.70 18.88 -16.24
CA PRO A 46 13.28 20.22 -16.45
C PRO A 46 13.55 20.95 -15.13
N LEU A 47 12.70 20.78 -14.12
CA LEU A 47 12.87 21.44 -12.82
C LEU A 47 14.10 20.90 -12.08
N TRP A 48 14.24 19.58 -12.00
CA TRP A 48 15.38 18.97 -11.33
C TRP A 48 16.70 19.10 -12.11
N GLU A 49 16.63 19.19 -13.45
CA GLU A 49 17.77 19.56 -14.28
C GLU A 49 18.23 21.00 -13.98
N SER A 50 17.32 21.96 -13.81
CA SER A 50 17.65 23.33 -13.38
C SER A 50 18.25 23.37 -11.98
N VAL A 51 17.70 22.60 -11.03
CA VAL A 51 18.29 22.47 -9.68
C VAL A 51 19.72 21.96 -9.75
N ALA A 52 20.01 20.96 -10.60
CA ALA A 52 21.37 20.44 -10.79
C ALA A 52 22.34 21.48 -11.41
N GLN A 53 21.81 22.53 -12.05
CA GLN A 53 22.57 23.66 -12.57
C GLN A 53 22.66 24.84 -11.58
N GLY A 54 22.06 24.70 -10.39
CA GLY A 54 22.04 25.73 -9.35
C GLY A 54 20.88 26.74 -9.48
N ASP A 55 19.89 26.47 -10.32
CA ASP A 55 18.69 27.31 -10.52
C ASP A 55 17.46 26.58 -9.99
N ALA A 56 17.26 26.62 -8.67
CA ALA A 56 16.22 25.87 -8.00
C ALA A 56 14.90 26.66 -7.89
N ASP A 57 13.80 26.04 -8.32
CA ASP A 57 12.44 26.51 -8.09
C ASP A 57 11.70 25.53 -7.17
N TRP A 58 12.00 25.60 -5.87
CA TRP A 58 11.46 24.68 -4.86
C TRP A 58 9.93 24.74 -4.77
N GLN A 59 9.36 25.94 -4.90
CA GLN A 59 7.90 26.12 -4.86
C GLN A 59 7.22 25.38 -6.01
N ARG A 60 7.79 25.43 -7.22
CA ARG A 60 7.24 24.72 -8.37
C ARG A 60 7.44 23.20 -8.31
N ILE A 61 8.55 22.75 -7.72
CA ILE A 61 8.83 21.32 -7.52
C ILE A 61 7.86 20.71 -6.51
N PHE A 62 7.72 21.33 -5.35
CA PHE A 62 6.98 20.75 -4.23
C PHE A 62 5.48 21.11 -4.25
N GLY A 63 5.10 22.23 -4.85
CA GLY A 63 3.69 22.62 -4.98
C GLY A 63 2.99 22.73 -3.62
N ASP A 64 2.08 21.80 -3.34
CA ASP A 64 1.32 21.72 -2.09
C ASP A 64 1.92 20.74 -1.07
N ALA A 65 3.04 20.09 -1.38
CA ALA A 65 3.69 19.15 -0.49
C ALA A 65 4.15 19.82 0.81
N ARG A 66 3.90 19.15 1.93
CA ARG A 66 4.31 19.58 3.28
C ARG A 66 5.52 18.81 3.78
N SER A 67 5.92 17.76 3.08
CA SER A 67 7.17 17.04 3.33
C SER A 67 7.78 16.55 2.03
N ALA A 68 9.08 16.27 2.02
CA ALA A 68 9.77 15.70 0.88
C ALA A 68 10.80 14.67 1.34
N VAL A 69 10.77 13.46 0.80
CA VAL A 69 11.70 12.36 1.13
C VAL A 69 12.21 11.69 -0.15
N ASP A 70 13.18 10.79 -0.01
CA ASP A 70 13.80 10.07 -1.13
C ASP A 70 14.59 10.96 -2.11
N TRP A 71 15.05 10.38 -3.20
CA TRP A 71 15.70 11.11 -4.28
C TRP A 71 14.66 11.78 -5.19
N PRO A 72 14.96 12.91 -5.85
CA PRO A 72 16.18 13.72 -5.75
C PRO A 72 16.23 14.70 -4.57
N SER A 73 15.14 14.94 -3.83
CA SER A 73 15.06 15.96 -2.78
C SER A 73 16.08 15.77 -1.65
N ALA A 74 16.28 14.53 -1.18
CA ALA A 74 17.23 14.23 -0.10
C ALA A 74 18.67 14.66 -0.43
N ARG A 75 19.08 14.68 -1.71
CA ARG A 75 20.40 15.17 -2.14
C ARG A 75 20.61 16.62 -1.74
N TYR A 76 19.55 17.42 -1.77
CA TYR A 76 19.59 18.87 -1.58
C TYR A 76 19.10 19.28 -0.19
N TYR A 77 19.21 18.41 0.82
CA TYR A 77 18.69 18.70 2.15
C TYR A 77 19.26 19.99 2.76
N ARG A 78 20.50 20.40 2.41
CA ARG A 78 21.12 21.63 2.92
C ARG A 78 20.46 22.86 2.31
N GLU A 79 20.34 22.86 0.99
CA GLU A 79 19.69 23.92 0.22
C GLU A 79 18.21 24.05 0.61
N LEU A 80 17.54 22.92 0.87
CA LEU A 80 16.17 22.90 1.38
C LEU A 80 16.07 23.41 2.82
N MET A 81 17.05 23.15 3.68
CA MET A 81 17.06 23.71 5.04
C MET A 81 17.27 25.22 5.05
N ASP A 82 18.04 25.74 4.09
CA ASP A 82 18.26 27.18 3.93
C ASP A 82 16.97 27.87 3.44
N GLU A 83 16.27 27.26 2.48
CA GLU A 83 14.97 27.76 1.98
C GLU A 83 13.86 27.64 3.03
N TYR A 84 13.81 26.52 3.76
CA TYR A 84 12.78 26.18 4.75
C TYR A 84 13.40 26.06 6.16
N PRO A 85 13.76 27.20 6.80
CA PRO A 85 14.51 27.19 8.05
C PRO A 85 13.73 26.63 9.25
N GLN A 86 12.40 26.55 9.16
CA GLN A 86 11.54 25.96 10.18
C GLN A 86 11.28 24.47 9.98
N ALA A 87 11.68 23.90 8.83
CA ALA A 87 11.44 22.49 8.56
C ALA A 87 12.28 21.61 9.49
N LYS A 88 11.64 20.59 10.07
CA LYS A 88 12.31 19.48 10.76
C LYS A 88 13.01 18.59 9.71
N VAL A 89 14.07 17.89 10.10
CA VAL A 89 14.84 17.01 9.22
C VAL A 89 14.78 15.57 9.73
N LEU A 90 14.45 14.65 8.84
CA LEU A 90 14.38 13.22 9.11
C LEU A 90 15.50 12.49 8.36
N LEU A 91 16.46 11.94 9.10
CA LEU A 91 17.49 11.06 8.55
C LEU A 91 17.10 9.60 8.81
N SER A 92 16.56 8.95 7.80
CA SER A 92 16.32 7.51 7.88
C SER A 92 17.59 6.71 7.67
N VAL A 93 17.85 5.78 8.60
CA VAL A 93 19.05 4.94 8.61
C VAL A 93 18.70 3.46 8.56
N ARG A 94 19.69 2.66 8.19
CA ARG A 94 19.62 1.21 8.13
C ARG A 94 21.01 0.65 8.40
N ASP A 95 21.09 -0.57 8.91
CA ASP A 95 22.36 -1.30 8.91
C ASP A 95 22.99 -1.30 7.51
N SER A 96 24.29 -1.00 7.44
CA SER A 96 24.98 -0.72 6.19
C SER A 96 25.12 -1.97 5.32
N GLU A 97 25.34 -3.15 5.90
CA GLU A 97 25.38 -4.40 5.12
C GLU A 97 24.01 -4.71 4.50
N ASP A 98 22.96 -4.53 5.28
CA ASP A 98 21.58 -4.71 4.87
C ASP A 98 21.17 -3.73 3.77
N TRP A 99 21.61 -2.48 3.89
CA TRP A 99 21.41 -1.44 2.90
C TRP A 99 22.18 -1.77 1.62
N VAL A 100 23.46 -2.15 1.68
CA VAL A 100 24.27 -2.56 0.51
C VAL A 100 23.60 -3.71 -0.23
N ARG A 101 23.16 -4.76 0.49
CA ARG A 101 22.41 -5.89 -0.10
C ARG A 101 21.16 -5.43 -0.85
N SER A 102 20.43 -4.45 -0.31
CA SER A 102 19.27 -3.87 -0.99
C SER A 102 19.67 -3.01 -2.18
N MET A 103 20.68 -2.15 -2.02
CA MET A 103 21.12 -1.16 -3.00
C MET A 103 21.64 -1.83 -4.27
N ARG A 104 22.49 -2.86 -4.13
CA ARG A 104 23.02 -3.69 -5.24
C ARG A 104 21.92 -4.24 -6.14
N LYS A 105 20.88 -4.80 -5.53
CA LYS A 105 19.77 -5.46 -6.26
C LYS A 105 18.70 -4.49 -6.76
N THR A 106 18.81 -3.20 -6.46
CA THR A 106 17.82 -2.18 -6.80
C THR A 106 18.48 -0.99 -7.50
N VAL A 107 18.64 0.16 -6.84
CA VAL A 107 19.09 1.41 -7.45
C VAL A 107 20.45 1.25 -8.12
N TRP A 108 21.43 0.64 -7.45
CA TRP A 108 22.73 0.41 -8.08
C TRP A 108 22.61 -0.48 -9.33
N GLY A 109 21.82 -1.56 -9.25
CA GLY A 109 21.54 -2.46 -10.36
C GLY A 109 20.69 -1.88 -11.50
N VAL A 110 20.13 -0.67 -11.34
CA VAL A 110 19.54 0.09 -12.46
C VAL A 110 20.66 0.72 -13.31
N PHE A 111 21.69 1.27 -12.65
CA PHE A 111 22.74 2.07 -13.31
C PHE A 111 23.99 1.28 -13.67
N HIS A 112 24.23 0.13 -13.03
CA HIS A 112 25.47 -0.62 -13.13
C HIS A 112 25.22 -2.13 -13.07
N GLY A 113 26.29 -2.89 -13.35
CA GLY A 113 26.33 -4.35 -13.21
C GLY A 113 25.86 -5.09 -14.46
N ASP A 114 26.06 -6.41 -14.44
CA ASP A 114 25.63 -7.31 -15.51
C ASP A 114 24.37 -8.08 -15.08
N GLU A 115 23.26 -7.35 -14.94
CA GLU A 115 21.96 -7.91 -14.55
C GLU A 115 20.86 -7.52 -15.54
N VAL A 116 19.81 -8.35 -15.62
CA VAL A 116 18.62 -8.09 -16.44
C VAL A 116 18.00 -6.72 -16.16
N LEU A 117 17.97 -6.29 -14.89
CA LEU A 117 17.45 -4.98 -14.51
C LEU A 117 18.20 -3.84 -15.23
N HIS A 118 19.53 -3.86 -15.16
CA HIS A 118 20.40 -2.85 -15.79
C HIS A 118 20.18 -2.81 -17.30
N HIS A 119 20.28 -3.97 -17.96
CA HIS A 119 20.16 -4.07 -19.41
C HIS A 119 18.80 -3.65 -19.94
N ILE A 120 17.71 -3.93 -19.20
CA ILE A 120 16.37 -3.47 -19.56
C ILE A 120 16.25 -1.94 -19.39
N CYS A 121 16.81 -1.38 -18.31
CA CYS A 121 16.79 0.07 -18.10
C CYS A 121 17.62 0.83 -19.15
N GLU A 122 18.76 0.29 -19.59
CA GLU A 122 19.56 0.87 -20.67
C GLU A 122 18.86 0.71 -22.04
N ALA A 123 18.27 -0.46 -22.32
CA ALA A 123 17.49 -0.65 -23.54
C ALA A 123 16.28 0.32 -23.60
N ARG A 124 15.60 0.54 -22.46
CA ARG A 124 14.56 1.58 -22.37
C ARG A 124 15.13 2.97 -22.69
N ALA A 125 16.32 3.31 -22.20
CA ALA A 125 16.94 4.62 -22.44
C ALA A 125 17.29 4.87 -23.91
N VAL A 126 17.47 3.82 -24.72
CA VAL A 126 17.61 3.94 -26.17
C VAL A 126 16.31 4.42 -26.83
N LEU A 127 15.16 4.00 -26.29
CA LEU A 127 13.84 4.18 -26.90
C LEU A 127 13.03 5.35 -26.31
N ASP A 128 13.26 5.67 -25.04
CA ASP A 128 12.52 6.68 -24.29
C ASP A 128 13.46 7.86 -23.94
N PRO A 129 13.39 8.99 -24.66
CA PRO A 129 14.26 10.14 -24.43
C PRO A 129 14.10 10.77 -23.04
N LEU A 130 12.90 10.73 -22.45
CA LEU A 130 12.67 11.23 -21.09
C LEU A 130 13.35 10.31 -20.07
N TRP A 131 13.23 8.99 -20.23
CA TRP A 131 13.95 8.03 -19.41
C TRP A 131 15.47 8.19 -19.52
N ARG A 132 15.99 8.43 -20.73
CA ARG A 132 17.42 8.69 -20.93
C ARG A 132 17.91 9.92 -20.17
N ARG A 133 17.14 11.02 -20.23
CA ARG A 133 17.43 12.26 -19.46
C ARG A 133 17.36 12.02 -17.96
N PHE A 134 16.32 11.33 -17.49
CA PHE A 134 16.19 10.90 -16.11
C PHE A 134 17.41 10.11 -15.64
N MET A 135 17.83 9.10 -16.39
CA MET A 135 19.00 8.28 -16.07
C MET A 135 20.28 9.11 -16.03
N ALA A 136 20.45 10.07 -16.95
CA ALA A 136 21.60 10.99 -16.95
C ALA A 136 21.61 11.91 -15.71
N LEU A 137 20.47 12.51 -15.36
CA LEU A 137 20.32 13.34 -14.17
C LEU A 137 20.59 12.56 -12.89
N MET A 138 19.98 11.38 -12.74
CA MET A 138 20.19 10.53 -11.55
C MET A 138 21.62 10.05 -11.42
N ARG A 139 22.30 9.73 -12.54
CA ARG A 139 23.73 9.42 -12.55
C ARG A 139 24.57 10.60 -12.10
N HIS A 140 24.29 11.80 -12.62
CA HIS A 140 25.00 13.00 -12.22
C HIS A 140 24.84 13.27 -10.72
N MET A 141 23.61 13.29 -10.21
CA MET A 141 23.32 13.59 -8.80
C MET A 141 23.87 12.54 -7.82
N SER A 142 24.01 11.30 -8.26
CA SER A 142 24.47 10.19 -7.42
C SER A 142 25.99 9.99 -7.53
N TRP A 143 26.56 9.92 -8.73
CA TRP A 143 27.94 9.46 -8.96
C TRP A 143 28.88 10.49 -9.58
N ASN A 144 28.48 11.76 -9.74
CA ASN A 144 29.45 12.79 -10.12
C ASN A 144 30.55 12.88 -9.04
N GLU A 145 31.82 12.86 -9.43
CA GLU A 145 32.95 12.83 -8.50
C GLU A 145 33.00 14.04 -7.54
N SER A 146 32.52 15.19 -8.00
CA SER A 146 32.59 16.46 -7.27
C SER A 146 31.34 16.72 -6.43
N THR A 147 30.16 16.37 -6.95
CA THR A 147 28.87 16.78 -6.38
C THR A 147 27.93 15.62 -6.05
N GLY A 148 28.26 14.39 -6.45
CA GLY A 148 27.43 13.21 -6.25
C GLY A 148 27.35 12.80 -4.79
N ALA A 149 26.16 12.43 -4.31
CA ALA A 149 26.01 11.93 -2.94
C ALA A 149 26.62 10.54 -2.71
N LEU A 150 26.77 9.78 -3.79
CA LEU A 150 27.44 8.49 -3.83
C LEU A 150 28.80 8.59 -4.54
N ALA A 151 29.42 9.78 -4.52
CA ALA A 151 30.79 9.95 -4.99
C ALA A 151 31.76 9.08 -4.18
N GLY A 152 32.70 8.42 -4.85
CA GLY A 152 33.68 7.53 -4.23
C GLY A 152 33.59 6.08 -4.72
N GLU A 153 34.23 5.17 -3.98
CA GLU A 153 34.27 3.75 -4.34
C GLU A 153 32.92 3.10 -4.06
N THR A 154 32.08 2.92 -5.08
CA THR A 154 30.77 2.26 -4.94
C THR A 154 30.69 0.88 -5.61
N PHE A 155 31.77 0.44 -6.25
CA PHE A 155 31.84 -0.87 -6.93
C PHE A 155 32.19 -2.02 -5.98
N THR A 156 32.76 -1.72 -4.81
CA THR A 156 32.96 -2.67 -3.72
C THR A 156 31.86 -2.51 -2.67
N ASP A 157 31.49 -3.59 -1.98
CA ASP A 157 30.47 -3.53 -0.93
C ASP A 157 30.95 -2.70 0.27
N THR A 158 32.22 -2.84 0.63
CA THR A 158 32.86 -2.02 1.67
C THR A 158 32.85 -0.53 1.32
N GLY A 159 33.21 -0.18 0.09
CA GLY A 159 33.20 1.21 -0.35
C GLY A 159 31.78 1.80 -0.38
N LEU A 160 30.81 1.03 -0.89
CA LEU A 160 29.41 1.46 -0.91
C LEU A 160 28.85 1.67 0.50
N ALA A 161 29.16 0.78 1.46
CA ALA A 161 28.83 0.96 2.87
C ALA A 161 29.48 2.23 3.45
N ALA A 162 30.77 2.46 3.18
CA ALA A 162 31.49 3.64 3.66
C ALA A 162 30.89 4.95 3.13
N VAL A 163 30.43 4.98 1.88
CA VAL A 163 29.73 6.12 1.29
C VAL A 163 28.42 6.40 2.03
N MET A 164 27.62 5.37 2.34
CA MET A 164 26.40 5.54 3.14
C MET A 164 26.68 6.12 4.52
N GLU A 165 27.67 5.57 5.23
CA GLU A 165 27.98 6.06 6.57
C GLU A 165 28.53 7.49 6.53
N SER A 166 29.36 7.81 5.55
CA SER A 166 29.84 9.18 5.33
C SER A 166 28.68 10.14 5.08
N TRP A 167 27.69 9.76 4.27
CA TRP A 167 26.49 10.56 4.06
C TRP A 167 25.73 10.78 5.37
N ASN A 168 25.44 9.72 6.12
CA ASN A 168 24.72 9.79 7.39
C ASN A 168 25.42 10.71 8.40
N GLU A 169 26.74 10.55 8.57
CA GLU A 169 27.53 11.41 9.45
C GLU A 169 27.58 12.86 8.96
N SER A 170 27.59 13.08 7.64
CA SER A 170 27.52 14.43 7.08
C SER A 170 26.20 15.13 7.46
N VAL A 171 25.07 14.40 7.41
CA VAL A 171 23.75 14.92 7.81
C VAL A 171 23.75 15.23 9.30
N LYS A 172 24.15 14.27 10.15
CA LYS A 172 24.20 14.46 11.61
C LYS A 172 25.06 15.65 12.03
N ARG A 173 26.17 15.90 11.33
CA ARG A 173 27.06 17.04 11.59
C ARG A 173 26.49 18.37 11.11
N THR A 174 25.69 18.36 10.04
CA THR A 174 25.20 19.59 9.39
C THR A 174 23.91 20.09 10.04
N VAL A 175 23.01 19.17 10.42
CA VAL A 175 21.69 19.53 10.93
C VAL A 175 21.75 19.80 12.44
N PRO A 176 21.19 20.92 12.94
CA PRO A 176 21.03 21.15 14.38
C PRO A 176 20.28 19.99 15.07
N ALA A 177 20.76 19.56 16.23
CA ALA A 177 20.24 18.37 16.91
C ALA A 177 18.77 18.49 17.32
N ASP A 178 18.29 19.71 17.61
CA ASP A 178 16.90 20.02 17.92
C ASP A 178 15.96 19.93 16.70
N ARG A 179 16.53 19.99 15.49
CA ARG A 179 15.80 19.85 14.21
C ARG A 179 15.98 18.47 13.58
N LEU A 180 16.77 17.57 14.14
CA LEU A 180 17.12 16.29 13.52
C LEU A 180 16.53 15.11 14.28
N LEU A 181 15.80 14.25 13.55
CA LEU A 181 15.56 12.88 13.98
C LEU A 181 16.38 11.91 13.13
N VAL A 182 17.21 11.10 13.78
CA VAL A 182 17.80 9.91 13.18
C VAL A 182 16.88 8.74 13.47
N TRP A 183 16.32 8.13 12.43
CA TRP A 183 15.24 7.14 12.59
C TRP A 183 15.56 5.85 11.86
N ASN A 184 15.48 4.73 12.57
CA ASN A 184 15.43 3.41 11.96
C ASN A 184 13.97 2.92 11.94
N PRO A 185 13.39 2.58 10.78
CA PRO A 185 12.03 2.07 10.68
C PRO A 185 11.72 0.85 11.56
N SER A 186 12.73 0.09 12.00
CA SER A 186 12.54 -1.02 12.94
C SER A 186 12.13 -0.56 14.35
N GLU A 187 12.34 0.72 14.69
CA GLU A 187 11.93 1.34 15.95
C GLU A 187 10.42 1.65 15.98
N GLY A 188 9.73 1.51 14.83
CA GLY A 188 8.30 1.75 14.73
C GLY A 188 7.94 3.24 14.74
N TRP A 189 6.73 3.52 15.23
CA TRP A 189 6.13 4.85 15.20
C TRP A 189 6.66 5.80 16.27
N ASP A 190 7.02 5.28 17.45
CA ASP A 190 7.20 6.10 18.65
C ASP A 190 8.19 7.26 18.46
N PRO A 191 9.43 7.05 17.95
CA PRO A 191 10.38 8.15 17.78
C PRO A 191 9.92 9.19 16.76
N LEU A 192 9.26 8.73 15.68
CA LEU A 192 8.74 9.61 14.63
C LEU A 192 7.57 10.45 15.14
N CYS A 193 6.65 9.85 15.88
CA CYS A 193 5.48 10.55 16.41
C CYS A 193 5.87 11.53 17.52
N GLU A 194 6.81 11.17 18.40
CA GLU A 194 7.37 12.08 19.40
C GLU A 194 8.03 13.29 18.73
N PHE A 195 8.88 13.05 17.74
CA PHE A 195 9.56 14.12 17.02
C PHE A 195 8.62 15.05 16.26
N LEU A 196 7.51 14.52 15.74
CA LEU A 196 6.51 15.30 15.02
C LEU A 196 5.39 15.85 15.91
N GLU A 197 5.41 15.53 17.21
CA GLU A 197 4.38 15.92 18.18
C GLU A 197 2.97 15.42 17.79
N MET A 198 2.91 14.19 17.27
CA MET A 198 1.69 13.54 16.78
C MET A 198 1.31 12.32 17.63
N GLU A 199 0.03 11.94 17.59
CA GLU A 199 -0.43 10.68 18.20
C GLU A 199 0.05 9.47 17.39
N VAL A 200 0.45 8.40 18.08
CA VAL A 200 0.85 7.13 17.46
C VAL A 200 -0.36 6.47 16.80
N PRO A 201 -0.31 6.19 15.47
CA PRO A 201 -1.39 5.49 14.79
C PRO A 201 -1.64 4.09 15.37
N ALA A 202 -2.90 3.62 15.32
CA ALA A 202 -3.26 2.28 15.78
C ALA A 202 -2.77 1.15 14.85
N GLU A 203 -2.43 1.51 13.61
CA GLU A 203 -1.97 0.61 12.56
C GLU A 203 -0.46 0.37 12.69
N GLU A 204 0.02 -0.80 12.25
CA GLU A 204 1.46 -1.06 12.20
C GLU A 204 2.14 -0.21 11.13
N LEU A 205 3.37 0.22 11.39
CA LEU A 205 4.17 0.97 10.43
C LEU A 205 4.30 0.16 9.12
N PRO A 206 3.93 0.72 7.95
CA PRO A 206 3.85 -0.07 6.73
C PRO A 206 5.25 -0.47 6.24
N ARG A 207 5.42 -1.75 5.90
CA ARG A 207 6.63 -2.26 5.26
C ARG A 207 6.46 -2.36 3.75
N LEU A 208 6.94 -1.37 3.03
CA LEU A 208 6.71 -1.22 1.58
C LEU A 208 8.01 -1.23 0.77
N ASN A 209 7.86 -1.31 -0.56
CA ASN A 209 8.95 -1.21 -1.52
C ASN A 209 10.06 -2.26 -1.30
N THR A 210 9.67 -3.54 -1.28
CA THR A 210 10.61 -4.66 -1.22
C THR A 210 11.50 -4.68 -2.46
N THR A 211 12.69 -5.27 -2.36
CA THR A 211 13.60 -5.46 -3.51
C THR A 211 12.90 -6.12 -4.70
N GLN A 212 12.03 -7.09 -4.45
CA GLN A 212 11.27 -7.76 -5.50
C GLN A 212 10.31 -6.79 -6.19
N SER A 213 9.48 -6.08 -5.44
CA SER A 213 8.51 -5.12 -6.01
C SER A 213 9.19 -4.01 -6.82
N PHE A 214 10.36 -3.52 -6.35
CA PHE A 214 11.18 -2.57 -7.08
C PHE A 214 11.64 -3.13 -8.42
N ARG A 215 12.23 -4.33 -8.42
CA ARG A 215 12.74 -4.98 -9.63
C ARG A 215 11.63 -5.23 -10.64
N GLU A 216 10.50 -5.76 -10.20
CA GLU A 216 9.34 -6.03 -11.05
C GLU A 216 8.78 -4.75 -11.66
N GLY A 217 8.65 -3.66 -10.90
CA GLY A 217 8.19 -2.37 -11.43
C GLY A 217 9.14 -1.79 -12.48
N MET A 218 10.44 -1.80 -12.22
CA MET A 218 11.46 -1.26 -13.13
C MET A 218 11.58 -2.09 -14.41
N ILE A 219 11.67 -3.42 -14.27
CA ILE A 219 11.73 -4.35 -15.41
C ILE A 219 10.43 -4.27 -16.21
N GLY A 220 9.28 -4.30 -15.55
CA GLY A 220 7.98 -4.23 -16.20
C GLY A 220 7.80 -2.95 -17.02
N GLY A 221 8.18 -1.79 -16.45
CA GLY A 221 8.13 -0.51 -17.17
C GLY A 221 9.07 -0.48 -18.38
N GLY A 222 10.27 -1.04 -18.27
CA GLY A 222 11.19 -1.16 -19.41
C GLY A 222 10.67 -2.11 -20.50
N LEU A 223 10.14 -3.27 -20.12
CA LEU A 223 9.54 -4.23 -21.05
C LEU A 223 8.33 -3.64 -21.77
N ALA A 224 7.50 -2.83 -21.11
CA ALA A 224 6.38 -2.16 -21.76
C ALA A 224 6.87 -1.29 -22.94
N VAL A 225 7.83 -0.41 -22.70
CA VAL A 225 8.41 0.45 -23.74
C VAL A 225 9.06 -0.36 -24.87
N LEU A 226 9.82 -1.41 -24.52
CA LEU A 226 10.47 -2.27 -25.50
C LEU A 226 9.45 -3.02 -26.36
N ASN A 227 8.37 -3.50 -25.77
CA ASN A 227 7.30 -4.20 -26.49
C ASN A 227 6.51 -3.24 -27.38
N ASP A 228 6.19 -2.03 -26.90
CA ASP A 228 5.50 -1.01 -27.70
C ASP A 228 6.33 -0.63 -28.93
N TRP A 229 7.63 -0.40 -28.74
CA TRP A 229 8.55 -0.16 -29.85
C TRP A 229 8.64 -1.36 -30.79
N TRP A 230 8.75 -2.58 -30.24
CA TRP A 230 8.82 -3.80 -31.03
C TRP A 230 7.58 -3.92 -31.91
N GLU A 231 6.38 -3.76 -31.37
CA GLU A 231 5.14 -3.90 -32.14
C GLU A 231 4.94 -2.78 -33.17
N ALA A 232 5.43 -1.57 -32.92
CA ALA A 232 5.28 -0.42 -33.82
C ALA A 232 6.25 -0.43 -35.02
N ARG A 233 7.30 -1.25 -35.01
CA ARG A 233 8.32 -1.26 -36.08
C ARG A 233 7.77 -1.80 -37.42
N GLU A 234 8.36 -1.35 -38.53
CA GLU A 234 8.09 -1.96 -39.84
C GLU A 234 8.49 -3.44 -39.84
N ARG A 235 7.55 -4.31 -40.26
CA ARG A 235 7.77 -5.75 -40.33
C ARG A 235 8.25 -6.13 -41.72
N HIS A 236 9.47 -6.64 -41.82
CA HIS A 236 9.97 -7.27 -43.05
C HIS A 236 9.37 -8.67 -43.23
N GLU A 237 9.27 -9.16 -44.46
CA GLU A 237 8.74 -10.50 -44.75
C GLU A 237 9.75 -11.62 -44.42
N SER A 238 11.04 -11.29 -44.44
CA SER A 238 12.13 -12.20 -44.15
C SER A 238 12.78 -11.92 -42.80
N GLY A 239 13.06 -12.98 -42.05
CA GLY A 239 13.84 -12.95 -40.82
C GLY A 239 15.34 -12.93 -41.07
N LEU A 240 16.10 -13.11 -39.98
CA LEU A 240 17.56 -13.14 -40.02
C LEU A 240 18.04 -14.18 -41.05
N HIS A 241 18.95 -13.76 -41.95
CA HIS A 241 19.46 -14.56 -43.09
C HIS A 241 18.41 -15.01 -44.11
N GLY A 242 17.32 -14.27 -44.30
CA GLY A 242 16.28 -14.62 -45.27
C GLY A 242 15.36 -15.75 -44.79
N ALA A 243 15.51 -16.22 -43.54
CA ALA A 243 14.67 -17.25 -42.98
C ALA A 243 13.21 -16.77 -42.93
N ALA A 244 12.26 -17.58 -43.37
CA ALA A 244 10.85 -17.26 -43.22
C ALA A 244 10.52 -16.95 -41.75
N LEU A 245 9.88 -15.80 -41.52
CA LEU A 245 9.42 -15.38 -40.20
C LEU A 245 8.36 -16.37 -39.70
N SER A 246 8.76 -17.35 -38.88
CA SER A 246 7.85 -18.37 -38.31
C SER A 246 6.94 -17.84 -37.19
N TRP A 247 6.76 -16.52 -37.10
CA TRP A 247 5.95 -15.85 -36.08
C TRP A 247 4.45 -16.20 -36.17
N GLY A 248 3.99 -16.76 -37.30
CA GLY A 248 2.61 -17.22 -37.49
C GLY A 248 2.22 -18.51 -36.75
N ARG A 249 3.15 -19.35 -36.29
CA ARG A 249 2.79 -20.64 -35.66
C ARG A 249 2.49 -20.58 -34.15
N ARG A 250 2.84 -19.49 -33.46
CA ARG A 250 2.52 -19.33 -32.01
C ARG A 250 1.35 -18.39 -31.72
N LEU A 251 1.02 -17.48 -32.65
CA LEU A 251 -0.20 -16.67 -32.55
C LEU A 251 -1.42 -17.40 -33.14
N GLY A 252 -1.26 -18.19 -34.21
CA GLY A 252 -2.34 -19.03 -34.73
C GLY A 252 -2.84 -20.08 -33.71
N ALA A 253 -1.96 -20.64 -32.89
CA ALA A 253 -2.36 -21.56 -31.82
C ALA A 253 -3.08 -20.87 -30.65
N ARG A 254 -2.88 -19.57 -30.42
CA ARG A 254 -3.62 -18.79 -29.41
C ARG A 254 -4.93 -18.24 -29.96
N GLU A 255 -4.98 -17.84 -31.22
CA GLU A 255 -6.21 -17.40 -31.90
C GLU A 255 -7.16 -18.56 -32.24
N GLU A 256 -6.68 -19.78 -32.45
CA GLU A 256 -7.56 -20.96 -32.59
C GLU A 256 -8.00 -21.54 -31.24
N MET A 257 -7.21 -21.41 -30.17
CA MET A 257 -7.60 -21.86 -28.81
C MET A 257 -8.49 -20.86 -28.05
N ALA A 258 -8.37 -19.56 -28.31
CA ALA A 258 -9.13 -18.55 -27.58
C ALA A 258 -10.66 -18.63 -27.81
N PRO A 259 -11.18 -18.88 -29.03
CA PRO A 259 -12.61 -19.04 -29.26
C PRO A 259 -13.16 -20.27 -28.54
N ASP A 260 -12.44 -21.39 -28.54
CA ASP A 260 -12.87 -22.63 -27.89
C ASP A 260 -12.87 -22.48 -26.35
N LEU A 261 -11.82 -21.86 -25.79
CA LEU A 261 -11.74 -21.60 -24.36
C LEU A 261 -12.78 -20.56 -23.89
N LEU A 262 -12.99 -19.47 -24.64
CA LEU A 262 -14.04 -18.48 -24.35
C LEU A 262 -15.44 -19.09 -24.46
N THR A 263 -15.67 -19.95 -25.46
CA THR A 263 -16.95 -20.65 -25.62
C THR A 263 -17.18 -21.63 -24.47
N LYS A 264 -16.15 -22.35 -24.04
CA LYS A 264 -16.21 -23.25 -22.88
C LYS A 264 -16.48 -22.50 -21.58
N ILE A 265 -15.74 -21.42 -21.31
CA ILE A 265 -15.94 -20.57 -20.13
C ILE A 265 -17.35 -19.95 -20.14
N ARG A 266 -17.81 -19.44 -21.29
CA ARG A 266 -19.16 -18.89 -21.42
C ARG A 266 -20.23 -19.95 -21.17
N GLY A 267 -20.06 -21.16 -21.71
CA GLY A 267 -20.97 -22.28 -21.46
C GLY A 267 -21.02 -22.68 -19.98
N GLU A 268 -19.89 -22.69 -19.30
CA GLU A 268 -19.82 -23.01 -17.87
C GLU A 268 -20.45 -21.92 -17.00
N ILE A 269 -20.24 -20.64 -17.34
CA ILE A 269 -20.92 -19.50 -16.70
C ILE A 269 -22.43 -19.61 -16.90
N GLU A 270 -22.90 -19.83 -18.13
CA GLU A 270 -24.32 -19.96 -18.44
C GLU A 270 -24.96 -21.15 -17.74
N GLN A 271 -24.25 -22.28 -17.62
CA GLN A 271 -24.71 -23.45 -16.88
C GLN A 271 -24.88 -23.12 -15.39
N ARG A 272 -23.86 -22.53 -14.76
CA ARG A 272 -23.94 -22.13 -13.35
C ARG A 272 -25.04 -21.10 -13.10
N LEU A 273 -25.25 -20.16 -14.03
CA LEU A 273 -26.35 -19.22 -13.97
C LEU A 273 -27.72 -19.93 -14.08
N ARG A 274 -27.85 -20.96 -14.91
CA ARG A 274 -29.08 -21.77 -14.98
C ARG A 274 -29.33 -22.54 -13.68
N GLU A 275 -28.28 -23.08 -13.07
CA GLU A 275 -28.37 -23.82 -11.80
C GLU A 275 -28.72 -22.90 -10.62
N LEU A 276 -28.18 -21.68 -10.58
CA LEU A 276 -28.38 -20.73 -9.48
C LEU A 276 -29.69 -19.94 -9.57
N ARG A 277 -30.27 -19.78 -10.78
CA ARG A 277 -31.47 -18.96 -11.00
C ARG A 277 -32.70 -19.43 -10.19
N PRO A 278 -33.00 -20.74 -10.06
CA PRO A 278 -34.07 -21.22 -9.19
C PRO A 278 -33.85 -20.87 -7.72
N SER A 279 -32.62 -21.03 -7.21
CA SER A 279 -32.28 -20.69 -5.82
C SER A 279 -32.37 -19.19 -5.55
N LEU A 280 -32.00 -18.35 -6.52
CA LEU A 280 -32.18 -16.90 -6.42
C LEU A 280 -33.68 -16.53 -6.39
N GLN A 281 -34.49 -17.15 -7.24
CA GLN A 281 -35.93 -16.92 -7.28
C GLN A 281 -36.63 -17.39 -5.99
N GLU A 282 -36.18 -18.50 -5.41
CA GLU A 282 -36.63 -18.97 -4.10
C GLU A 282 -36.24 -17.98 -3.00
N TYR A 283 -34.99 -17.50 -3.00
CA TYR A 283 -34.53 -16.48 -2.05
C TYR A 283 -35.35 -15.18 -2.15
N GLU A 284 -35.62 -14.68 -3.35
CA GLU A 284 -36.45 -13.50 -3.56
C GLU A 284 -37.90 -13.73 -3.10
N SER A 285 -38.46 -14.92 -3.36
CA SER A 285 -39.78 -15.30 -2.87
C SER A 285 -39.83 -15.35 -1.34
N LEU A 286 -38.79 -15.87 -0.69
CA LEU A 286 -38.69 -15.92 0.77
C LEU A 286 -38.52 -14.52 1.37
N LEU A 287 -37.71 -13.65 0.74
CA LEU A 287 -37.60 -12.25 1.12
C LEU A 287 -38.93 -11.51 1.01
N SER A 288 -39.66 -11.72 -0.10
CA SER A 288 -40.98 -11.12 -0.28
C SER A 288 -41.97 -11.64 0.77
N ALA A 289 -41.98 -12.94 1.06
CA ALA A 289 -42.83 -13.52 2.08
C ALA A 289 -42.48 -12.97 3.48
N ALA A 290 -41.19 -12.83 3.79
CA ALA A 290 -40.73 -12.22 5.03
C ALA A 290 -41.19 -10.77 5.17
N SER A 291 -41.09 -9.97 4.09
CA SER A 291 -41.60 -8.58 4.08
C SER A 291 -43.10 -8.51 4.34
N THR A 292 -43.90 -9.38 3.72
CA THR A 292 -45.35 -9.43 3.96
C THR A 292 -45.66 -9.75 5.43
N VAL A 293 -44.96 -10.72 6.02
CA VAL A 293 -45.13 -11.07 7.43
C VAL A 293 -44.70 -9.90 8.34
N GLU A 294 -43.62 -9.19 8.01
CA GLU A 294 -43.21 -7.99 8.75
C GLU A 294 -44.28 -6.88 8.69
N ASP A 295 -44.91 -6.69 7.53
CA ASP A 295 -46.01 -5.75 7.36
C ASP A 295 -47.27 -6.16 8.12
N GLU A 296 -47.65 -7.44 8.09
CA GLU A 296 -48.76 -7.97 8.89
C GLU A 296 -48.52 -7.81 10.40
N ILE A 297 -47.29 -8.05 10.87
CA ILE A 297 -46.91 -7.80 12.28
C ILE A 297 -47.00 -6.30 12.61
N ARG A 298 -46.62 -5.43 11.66
CA ARG A 298 -46.69 -3.97 11.80
C ARG A 298 -48.14 -3.48 11.88
N ASP A 299 -49.03 -4.04 11.08
CA ASP A 299 -50.45 -3.67 11.02
C ASP A 299 -51.25 -4.28 12.17
N ALA A 300 -50.92 -5.50 12.62
CA ALA A 300 -51.47 -6.08 13.84
C ALA A 300 -51.10 -5.24 15.08
N LYS A 301 -49.93 -4.61 15.10
CA LYS A 301 -49.52 -3.64 16.13
C LYS A 301 -50.20 -2.27 16.00
N ARG A 302 -50.80 -1.95 14.84
CA ARG A 302 -51.53 -0.70 14.58
C ARG A 302 -53.05 -0.82 14.74
N SER A 303 -53.60 -2.02 14.80
CA SER A 303 -55.03 -2.22 15.05
C SER A 303 -55.39 -1.93 16.51
N PRO A 304 -56.40 -1.09 16.80
CA PRO A 304 -56.82 -0.82 18.17
C PRO A 304 -57.58 -2.04 18.73
N ALA A 305 -57.20 -2.47 19.94
CA ALA A 305 -57.89 -3.55 20.65
C ALA A 305 -59.39 -3.25 20.80
N PRO A 306 -60.28 -4.25 20.67
CA PRO A 306 -61.70 -4.02 20.89
C PRO A 306 -61.97 -3.70 22.36
N ALA A 307 -62.84 -2.74 22.59
CA ALA A 307 -63.25 -2.29 23.92
C ALA A 307 -63.93 -3.45 24.70
N GLY A 308 -63.25 -3.94 25.73
CA GLY A 308 -63.75 -4.97 26.63
C GLY A 308 -63.40 -4.68 28.09
N VAL A 309 -64.40 -4.17 28.81
CA VAL A 309 -64.66 -4.26 30.26
C VAL A 309 -63.48 -4.03 31.23
N ARG A 310 -63.55 -2.90 31.94
CA ARG A 310 -62.75 -2.58 33.12
C ARG A 310 -63.02 -3.58 34.25
N ASP A 311 -62.00 -4.30 34.68
CA ASP A 311 -61.92 -4.80 36.06
C ASP A 311 -60.79 -4.09 36.80
N ARG A 312 -61.10 -3.67 38.03
CA ARG A 312 -60.26 -2.84 38.89
C ARG A 312 -59.43 -3.75 39.78
N SER A 313 -58.13 -3.85 39.56
CA SER A 313 -57.15 -3.94 40.65
C SER A 313 -55.71 -3.94 40.14
N ALA A 314 -54.85 -3.33 40.96
CA ALA A 314 -53.39 -3.46 41.00
C ALA A 314 -52.53 -2.68 39.99
N GLY A 315 -51.85 -1.65 40.52
CA GLY A 315 -50.40 -1.56 40.41
C GLY A 315 -49.84 -0.60 39.35
N ASN A 316 -49.29 0.53 39.82
CA ASN A 316 -48.42 1.43 39.07
C ASN A 316 -47.33 0.67 38.29
N GLY A 317 -47.23 0.89 36.97
CA GLY A 317 -46.17 0.38 36.12
C GLY A 317 -45.85 1.34 34.99
N ALA A 318 -44.60 1.76 34.93
CA ALA A 318 -44.02 2.73 34.00
C ALA A 318 -44.21 2.38 32.51
N GLY A 319 -44.24 3.41 31.65
CA GLY A 319 -44.28 3.27 30.20
C GLY A 319 -43.11 2.46 29.62
N PRO A 320 -43.25 1.91 28.39
CA PRO A 320 -42.28 0.98 27.85
C PRO A 320 -40.97 1.69 27.50
N ALA A 321 -39.94 1.40 28.30
CA ALA A 321 -38.55 1.65 27.98
C ALA A 321 -38.15 0.88 26.71
N SER A 322 -37.33 1.50 25.88
CA SER A 322 -36.53 0.83 24.84
C SER A 322 -35.88 -0.42 25.44
N ARG A 323 -36.26 -1.60 24.94
CA ARG A 323 -35.63 -2.87 25.31
C ARG A 323 -34.17 -2.84 24.84
N ARG A 324 -33.26 -2.47 25.74
CA ARG A 324 -31.84 -2.81 25.61
C ARG A 324 -31.75 -4.32 25.40
N ALA A 325 -30.97 -4.74 24.39
CA ALA A 325 -30.65 -6.14 24.17
C ALA A 325 -30.17 -6.80 25.48
N PRO A 326 -30.59 -8.04 25.77
CA PRO A 326 -30.20 -8.72 27.00
C PRO A 326 -28.68 -8.75 27.15
N ARG A 327 -28.20 -8.55 28.39
CA ARG A 327 -26.76 -8.60 28.70
C ARG A 327 -26.21 -9.96 28.29
N GLY A 328 -25.29 -9.97 27.32
CA GLY A 328 -24.64 -11.20 26.84
C GLY A 328 -25.02 -11.62 25.42
N ALA A 329 -26.10 -11.08 24.83
CA ALA A 329 -26.58 -11.48 23.50
C ALA A 329 -25.52 -11.34 22.39
N GLY A 330 -24.69 -10.30 22.45
CA GLY A 330 -23.59 -10.11 21.50
C GLY A 330 -22.45 -11.14 21.66
N GLN A 331 -22.26 -11.70 22.85
CA GLN A 331 -21.24 -12.74 23.08
C GLN A 331 -21.78 -14.12 22.66
N GLU A 332 -23.06 -14.39 22.88
CA GLU A 332 -23.73 -15.60 22.40
C GLU A 332 -23.75 -15.67 20.87
N ALA A 333 -24.05 -14.56 20.20
CA ALA A 333 -23.99 -14.48 18.73
C ALA A 333 -22.59 -14.76 18.17
N ILE A 334 -21.54 -14.26 18.85
CA ILE A 334 -20.14 -14.56 18.47
C ILE A 334 -19.83 -16.05 18.66
N VAL A 335 -20.25 -16.65 19.77
CA VAL A 335 -20.03 -18.09 20.04
C VAL A 335 -20.73 -18.95 18.99
N ALA A 336 -22.01 -18.68 18.70
CA ALA A 336 -22.76 -19.41 17.68
C ALA A 336 -22.12 -19.27 16.28
N ALA A 337 -21.66 -18.08 15.91
CA ALA A 337 -20.98 -17.88 14.62
C ALA A 337 -19.64 -18.65 14.54
N LEU A 338 -18.91 -18.78 15.65
CA LEU A 338 -17.70 -19.63 15.72
C LEU A 338 -18.03 -21.13 15.62
N GLU A 339 -19.16 -21.58 16.19
CA GLU A 339 -19.65 -22.97 16.04
C GLU A 339 -19.97 -23.29 14.58
N HIS A 340 -20.48 -22.32 13.82
CA HIS A 340 -20.81 -22.45 12.41
C HIS A 340 -19.65 -22.15 11.44
N GLY A 341 -18.40 -22.10 11.94
CA GLY A 341 -17.21 -22.08 11.09
C GLY A 341 -16.74 -20.69 10.65
N SER A 342 -17.24 -19.61 11.27
CA SER A 342 -16.61 -18.30 11.17
C SER A 342 -15.38 -18.24 12.06
N HIS A 343 -14.30 -17.63 11.61
CA HIS A 343 -13.02 -17.61 12.30
C HIS A 343 -12.36 -16.23 12.38
N THR A 344 -12.70 -15.30 11.48
CA THR A 344 -12.13 -13.94 11.46
C THR A 344 -13.12 -12.89 11.94
N VAL A 345 -12.62 -11.72 12.37
CA VAL A 345 -13.48 -10.59 12.77
C VAL A 345 -14.40 -10.15 11.64
N SER A 346 -13.94 -10.22 10.39
CA SER A 346 -14.72 -9.86 9.21
C SER A 346 -15.84 -10.86 8.95
N GLU A 347 -15.58 -12.17 9.04
CA GLU A 347 -16.62 -13.21 8.91
C GLU A 347 -17.66 -13.08 10.03
N LEU A 348 -17.22 -12.87 11.28
CA LEU A 348 -18.11 -12.71 12.42
C LEU A 348 -18.99 -11.46 12.28
N ALA A 349 -18.45 -10.35 11.77
CA ALA A 349 -19.24 -9.14 11.53
C ALA A 349 -20.34 -9.36 10.49
N VAL A 350 -20.07 -10.14 9.45
CA VAL A 350 -21.06 -10.49 8.41
C VAL A 350 -22.16 -11.38 8.99
N VAL A 351 -21.80 -12.44 9.72
CA VAL A 351 -22.77 -13.44 10.22
C VAL A 351 -23.63 -12.90 11.36
N THR A 352 -23.06 -12.06 12.23
CA THR A 352 -23.78 -11.53 13.40
C THR A 352 -24.43 -10.17 13.17
N ALA A 353 -24.19 -9.53 12.02
CA ALA A 353 -24.53 -8.14 11.73
C ALA A 353 -24.04 -7.13 12.79
N MET A 354 -23.01 -7.48 13.56
CA MET A 354 -22.42 -6.62 14.57
C MET A 354 -21.29 -5.77 14.01
N SER A 355 -21.09 -4.57 14.58
CA SER A 355 -19.96 -3.73 14.21
C SER A 355 -18.62 -4.36 14.62
N GLY A 356 -17.58 -4.13 13.82
CA GLY A 356 -16.21 -4.62 14.11
C GLY A 356 -15.69 -4.30 15.52
N PRO A 357 -15.92 -3.08 16.08
CA PRO A 357 -15.59 -2.77 17.47
C PRO A 357 -16.33 -3.64 18.49
N SER A 358 -17.63 -3.89 18.29
CA SER A 358 -18.45 -4.74 19.17
C SER A 358 -17.96 -6.20 19.16
N ILE A 359 -17.59 -6.71 17.98
CA ILE A 359 -17.00 -8.05 17.82
C ILE A 359 -15.67 -8.15 18.55
N ARG A 360 -14.76 -7.17 18.36
CA ARG A 360 -13.46 -7.16 19.05
C ARG A 360 -13.61 -7.10 20.56
N GLN A 361 -14.55 -6.30 21.07
CA GLN A 361 -14.82 -6.22 22.51
C GLN A 361 -15.40 -7.54 23.06
N GLY A 362 -16.33 -8.17 22.33
CA GLY A 362 -16.92 -9.46 22.68
C GLY A 362 -15.88 -10.59 22.70
N LEU A 363 -15.06 -10.69 21.64
CA LEU A 363 -13.96 -11.66 21.54
C LEU A 363 -12.91 -11.47 22.65
N ARG A 364 -12.55 -10.23 23.01
CA ARG A 364 -11.66 -9.98 24.15
C ARG A 364 -12.22 -10.57 25.44
N ARG A 365 -13.51 -10.38 25.72
CA ARG A 365 -14.17 -10.93 26.92
C ARG A 365 -14.24 -12.45 26.89
N LEU A 366 -14.59 -13.04 25.73
CA LEU A 366 -14.67 -14.50 25.57
C LEU A 366 -13.30 -15.19 25.65
N VAL A 367 -12.23 -14.52 25.21
CA VAL A 367 -10.85 -14.99 25.38
C VAL A 367 -10.43 -14.94 26.84
N VAL A 368 -10.75 -13.85 27.56
CA VAL A 368 -10.48 -13.76 29.01
C VAL A 368 -11.28 -14.80 29.80
N ALA A 369 -12.52 -15.08 29.39
CA ALA A 369 -13.36 -16.11 30.01
C ALA A 369 -12.95 -17.55 29.64
N GLY A 370 -11.95 -17.73 28.75
CA GLY A 370 -11.47 -19.05 28.33
C GLY A 370 -12.43 -19.80 27.39
N THR A 371 -13.50 -19.18 26.92
CA THR A 371 -14.48 -19.78 25.98
C THR A 371 -13.95 -19.80 24.54
N VAL A 372 -13.10 -18.84 24.19
CA VAL A 372 -12.53 -18.68 22.84
C VAL A 372 -11.01 -18.57 22.93
N THR A 373 -10.32 -19.17 21.98
CA THR A 373 -8.86 -19.09 21.84
C THR A 373 -8.47 -18.30 20.59
N ARG A 374 -7.30 -17.67 20.63
CA ARG A 374 -6.70 -16.98 19.49
C ARG A 374 -5.76 -17.93 18.77
N ALA A 375 -5.88 -18.01 17.45
CA ALA A 375 -5.02 -18.81 16.58
C ALA A 375 -4.58 -18.00 15.35
N LYS A 376 -3.63 -18.54 14.59
CA LYS A 376 -3.30 -18.05 13.24
C LYS A 376 -3.81 -19.06 12.21
N ARG A 377 -4.60 -18.59 11.24
CA ARG A 377 -4.99 -19.37 10.05
C ARG A 377 -4.60 -18.58 8.81
N GLU A 378 -3.86 -19.22 7.90
CA GLU A 378 -3.40 -18.60 6.64
C GLU A 378 -2.72 -17.23 6.84
N GLY A 379 -1.92 -17.11 7.91
CA GLY A 379 -1.22 -15.86 8.25
C GLY A 379 -2.08 -14.77 8.89
N LYS A 380 -3.39 -14.96 9.04
CA LYS A 380 -4.32 -14.01 9.65
C LYS A 380 -4.71 -14.44 11.08
N LEU A 381 -5.02 -13.44 11.92
CA LEU A 381 -5.55 -13.69 13.26
C LEU A 381 -6.96 -14.29 13.17
N ALA A 382 -7.14 -15.45 13.80
CA ALA A 382 -8.37 -16.22 13.81
C ALA A 382 -8.78 -16.58 15.24
N TYR A 383 -10.04 -16.95 15.40
CA TYR A 383 -10.65 -17.31 16.68
C TYR A 383 -11.36 -18.66 16.56
N ALA A 384 -11.28 -19.46 17.62
CA ALA A 384 -11.93 -20.76 17.70
C ALA A 384 -12.40 -21.02 19.12
N LEU A 385 -13.44 -21.85 19.29
CA LEU A 385 -13.90 -22.27 20.61
C LEU A 385 -12.81 -23.07 21.32
N ALA A 386 -12.65 -22.84 22.62
CA ALA A 386 -11.74 -23.64 23.42
C ALA A 386 -12.26 -25.09 23.51
N SER A 387 -11.45 -26.07 23.15
CA SER A 387 -11.82 -27.47 23.36
C SER A 387 -11.92 -27.77 24.86
N PRO A 388 -12.93 -28.55 25.32
CA PRO A 388 -12.97 -28.96 26.72
C PRO A 388 -11.71 -29.77 27.04
N ARG A 389 -10.97 -29.34 28.07
CA ARG A 389 -9.85 -30.13 28.62
C ARG A 389 -10.42 -31.49 29.05
N ARG A 390 -9.92 -32.57 28.44
CA ARG A 390 -10.17 -33.94 28.92
C ARG A 390 -9.48 -34.17 30.26
#